data_AF-A0A1G9T545-F1
#
_entry.id   AF-A0A1G9T545-F1
#
_cell.length_a   1.000
_cell.length_b   1.000
_cell.length_c   1.000
_cell.angle_alpha   90.00
_cell.angle_beta   90.00
_cell.angle_gamma   90.00
#
_symmetry.space_group_name_H-M   'P 1'
#
loop_
_entity.id
_entity.type
_entity.pdbx_description
1 polymer ?
#
loop_
_entity_poly.entity_id
_entity_poly.type
_entity_poly.pdbx_seq_one_letter_code
_entity_poly.pdbx_strand_id
1 'polypeptide(L)'
;MARAMKIWSSVFIAIFISLVHSGICLAGINAAGIYQEALWVSMDLPAEQRKQIDDIIVEKAKQVKNLQKVQKIDGMDNFVQLYTLMNYLEEMNNIRTEINSKILQLLPPSQKQVFEMQLEKKQDLIEKTAAMILALDLSDKQQAAIINSLLRNQKKVWSVVAKKSLSWEERRKKLNKTNPLRMIHGTLTRDQIKNLALWLKSV
;
A
#
# COMPACT_ATOMS: atom_id res chain seq x y z
N MET A 1 37.95 -10.42 -46.93
CA MET A 1 38.20 -9.91 -45.56
C MET A 1 37.01 -9.11 -45.08
N ALA A 2 36.01 -9.78 -44.49
CA ALA A 2 34.83 -9.12 -43.91
C ALA A 2 34.50 -9.78 -42.57
N ARG A 3 35.36 -9.53 -41.58
CA ARG A 3 35.16 -9.90 -40.16
C ARG A 3 35.40 -8.67 -39.30
N ALA A 4 34.52 -7.67 -39.42
CA ALA A 4 34.45 -6.54 -38.50
C ALA A 4 33.14 -5.77 -38.66
N MET A 5 31.99 -6.45 -38.77
CA MET A 5 30.70 -5.76 -38.72
C MET A 5 29.57 -6.73 -38.36
N LYS A 6 29.63 -7.28 -37.14
CA LYS A 6 28.50 -7.98 -36.50
C LYS A 6 28.72 -8.13 -34.98
N ILE A 7 29.25 -7.08 -34.33
CA ILE A 7 29.40 -7.00 -32.87
C ILE A 7 28.91 -5.63 -32.37
N TRP A 8 27.85 -5.09 -32.98
CA TRP A 8 27.22 -3.83 -32.55
C TRP A 8 25.71 -3.97 -32.30
N SER A 9 25.21 -5.20 -32.24
CA SER A 9 23.81 -5.50 -31.88
C SER A 9 23.68 -6.54 -30.76
N SER A 10 24.78 -7.12 -30.27
CA SER A 10 24.76 -8.16 -29.23
C SER A 10 25.15 -7.64 -27.84
N VAL A 11 25.77 -6.46 -27.73
CA VAL A 11 26.11 -5.84 -26.43
C VAL A 11 24.93 -5.04 -25.87
N PHE A 12 24.08 -4.45 -26.73
CA PHE A 12 22.87 -3.76 -26.29
C PHE A 12 21.76 -4.72 -25.81
N ILE A 13 21.70 -5.93 -26.37
CA ILE A 13 20.73 -6.96 -25.95
C ILE A 13 21.23 -7.69 -24.68
N ALA A 14 22.55 -7.84 -24.49
CA ALA A 14 23.11 -8.39 -23.26
C ALA A 14 22.94 -7.46 -22.04
N ILE A 15 22.97 -6.14 -22.23
CA ILE A 15 22.66 -5.16 -21.16
C ILE A 15 21.15 -5.14 -20.87
N PHE A 16 20.29 -5.30 -21.87
CA PHE A 16 18.84 -5.36 -21.65
C PHE A 16 18.41 -6.65 -20.95
N ILE A 17 19.13 -7.77 -21.13
CA ILE A 17 18.77 -9.07 -20.52
C ILE A 17 19.45 -9.28 -19.15
N SER A 18 20.63 -8.71 -18.89
CA SER A 18 21.26 -8.81 -17.56
C SER A 18 20.58 -7.93 -16.49
N LEU A 19 19.89 -6.85 -16.89
CA LEU A 19 19.03 -6.06 -15.99
C LEU A 19 17.68 -6.75 -15.67
N VAL A 20 17.30 -7.78 -16.43
CA VAL A 20 16.11 -8.61 -16.15
C VAL A 20 16.50 -9.84 -15.29
N HIS A 21 17.79 -10.18 -15.22
CA HIS A 21 18.33 -11.30 -14.44
C HIS A 21 18.78 -10.95 -13.02
N SER A 22 18.91 -9.67 -12.65
CA SER A 22 18.69 -9.30 -11.26
C SER A 22 17.19 -9.37 -11.01
N GLY A 23 16.68 -10.59 -10.95
CA GLY A 23 15.30 -10.93 -10.62
C GLY A 23 14.99 -10.47 -9.21
N ILE A 24 14.85 -9.16 -9.02
CA ILE A 24 13.95 -8.61 -8.04
C ILE A 24 12.57 -8.92 -8.64
N CYS A 25 12.14 -10.16 -8.47
CA CYS A 25 10.77 -10.56 -8.70
C CYS A 25 9.94 -9.83 -7.65
N LEU A 26 9.58 -8.57 -7.95
CA LEU A 26 8.77 -7.69 -7.10
C LEU A 26 7.37 -8.25 -6.85
N ALA A 27 7.02 -9.37 -7.49
CA ALA A 27 5.83 -10.17 -7.16
C ALA A 27 5.87 -10.70 -5.72
N GLY A 28 7.06 -10.84 -5.10
CA GLY A 28 7.23 -11.23 -3.70
C GLY A 28 6.98 -10.10 -2.70
N ILE A 29 7.03 -8.83 -3.12
CA ILE A 29 6.70 -7.72 -2.24
C ILE A 29 5.19 -7.57 -2.23
N ASN A 30 4.54 -8.36 -1.39
CA ASN A 30 3.10 -8.32 -1.18
C ASN A 30 2.72 -7.04 -0.41
N ALA A 31 2.87 -5.89 -1.04
CA ALA A 31 2.58 -4.57 -0.48
C ALA A 31 1.07 -4.29 -0.32
N ALA A 32 0.20 -5.25 -0.68
CA ALA A 32 -1.17 -5.31 -0.16
C ALA A 32 -1.19 -5.28 1.39
N GLY A 33 -0.02 -5.55 2.00
CA GLY A 33 0.36 -5.34 3.39
C GLY A 33 0.06 -3.98 4.01
N ILE A 34 0.30 -2.86 3.32
CA ILE A 34 0.39 -1.53 3.98
C ILE A 34 -0.96 -0.99 4.45
N TYR A 35 -2.05 -1.33 3.76
CA TYR A 35 -3.38 -0.82 4.11
C TYR A 35 -4.09 -1.79 5.04
N GLN A 36 -4.35 -1.34 6.27
CA GLN A 36 -5.03 -2.12 7.30
C GLN A 36 -6.43 -2.58 6.86
N GLU A 37 -7.11 -1.81 6.00
CA GLU A 37 -8.45 -2.11 5.49
C GLU A 37 -8.51 -3.46 4.77
N ALA A 38 -7.40 -3.92 4.20
CA ALA A 38 -7.33 -5.23 3.56
C ALA A 38 -7.45 -6.39 4.57
N LEU A 39 -7.12 -6.15 5.84
CA LEU A 39 -7.21 -7.15 6.90
C LEU A 39 -8.67 -7.56 7.14
N TRP A 40 -9.59 -6.60 7.13
CA TRP A 40 -11.00 -6.81 7.48
C TRP A 40 -11.69 -7.84 6.60
N VAL A 41 -11.33 -7.87 5.32
CA VAL A 41 -11.88 -8.80 4.32
C VAL A 41 -11.00 -10.03 4.09
N SER A 42 -9.89 -10.16 4.84
CA SER A 42 -8.97 -11.30 4.75
C SER A 42 -9.24 -12.40 5.78
N MET A 43 -10.01 -12.08 6.82
CA MET A 43 -10.38 -13.03 7.86
C MET A 43 -11.28 -14.13 7.29
N ASP A 44 -11.07 -15.36 7.77
CA ASP A 44 -11.93 -16.48 7.43
C ASP A 44 -13.08 -16.59 8.45
N LEU A 45 -14.22 -15.98 8.10
CA LEU A 45 -15.40 -15.88 8.97
C LEU A 45 -16.64 -16.52 8.32
N PRO A 46 -17.64 -16.98 9.09
CA PRO A 46 -18.96 -17.34 8.57
C PRO A 46 -19.67 -16.17 7.87
N ALA A 47 -20.59 -16.48 6.96
CA ALA A 47 -21.30 -15.49 6.13
C ALA A 47 -22.01 -14.39 6.95
N GLU A 48 -22.61 -14.75 8.09
CA GLU A 48 -23.32 -13.78 8.94
C GLU A 48 -22.37 -12.75 9.57
N GLN A 49 -21.22 -13.18 10.10
CA GLN A 49 -20.20 -12.27 10.62
C GLN A 49 -19.61 -11.39 9.50
N ARG A 50 -19.37 -11.96 8.31
CA ARG A 50 -18.91 -11.19 7.14
C ARG A 50 -19.89 -10.06 6.80
N LYS A 51 -21.19 -10.33 6.86
CA LYS A 51 -22.25 -9.34 6.59
C LYS A 51 -22.24 -8.20 7.63
N GLN A 52 -22.12 -8.53 8.92
CA GLN A 52 -22.03 -7.53 9.99
C GLN A 52 -20.82 -6.61 9.81
N ILE A 53 -19.66 -7.18 9.46
CA ILE A 53 -18.43 -6.43 9.17
C ILE A 53 -18.60 -5.55 7.93
N ASP A 54 -19.23 -6.06 6.87
CA ASP A 54 -19.52 -5.29 5.66
C ASP A 54 -20.39 -4.06 5.96
N ASP A 55 -21.38 -4.20 6.83
CA ASP A 55 -22.24 -3.09 7.21
C ASP A 55 -21.48 -2.02 8.02
N ILE A 56 -20.59 -2.42 8.94
CA ILE A 56 -19.68 -1.50 9.65
C ILE A 56 -18.80 -0.73 8.66
N ILE A 57 -18.18 -1.42 7.69
CA ILE A 57 -17.29 -0.79 6.70
C ILE A 57 -18.08 0.20 5.83
N VAL A 58 -19.28 -0.18 5.38
CA VAL A 58 -20.08 0.66 4.47
C VAL A 58 -20.64 1.89 5.18
N GLU A 59 -21.01 1.78 6.45
CA GLU A 59 -21.40 2.92 7.28
C GLU A 59 -20.31 3.99 7.26
N LYS A 60 -19.06 3.58 7.53
CA LYS A 60 -17.90 4.49 7.59
C LYS A 60 -17.37 4.92 6.22
N ALA A 61 -17.63 4.14 5.17
CA ALA A 61 -17.18 4.47 3.81
C ALA A 61 -17.73 5.83 3.31
N LYS A 62 -18.91 6.26 3.77
CA LYS A 62 -19.45 7.60 3.44
C LYS A 62 -18.59 8.72 4.04
N GLN A 63 -18.19 8.58 5.30
CA GLN A 63 -17.32 9.54 6.00
C GLN A 63 -15.95 9.61 5.30
N VAL A 64 -15.34 8.45 5.04
CA VAL A 64 -14.07 8.34 4.32
C VAL A 64 -14.13 8.99 2.93
N LYS A 65 -15.20 8.77 2.18
CA LYS A 65 -15.37 9.37 0.84
C LYS A 65 -15.36 10.89 0.89
N ASN A 66 -15.88 11.50 1.94
CA ASN A 66 -15.85 12.95 2.11
C ASN A 66 -14.44 13.45 2.47
N LEU A 67 -13.77 12.78 3.41
CA LEU A 67 -12.38 13.11 3.78
C LEU A 67 -11.41 13.03 2.59
N GLN A 68 -11.60 12.07 1.70
CA GLN A 68 -10.74 11.83 0.52
C GLN A 68 -10.94 12.84 -0.64
N LYS A 69 -11.89 13.77 -0.56
CA LYS A 69 -12.07 14.81 -1.60
C LYS A 69 -11.02 15.92 -1.53
N VAL A 70 -10.35 16.07 -0.39
CA VAL A 70 -9.58 17.27 -0.03
C VAL A 70 -8.06 17.07 -0.20
N GLN A 71 -7.61 15.88 -0.61
CA GLN A 71 -6.21 15.49 -0.41
C GLN A 71 -5.40 15.51 -1.71
N LYS A 72 -4.65 16.58 -1.92
CA LYS A 72 -3.55 16.66 -2.90
C LYS A 72 -2.43 17.52 -2.33
N ILE A 73 -1.20 17.03 -2.41
CA ILE A 73 0.00 17.76 -1.99
C ILE A 73 0.74 18.22 -3.24
N ASP A 74 0.91 19.53 -3.41
CA ASP A 74 1.63 20.09 -4.56
C ASP A 74 3.13 20.25 -4.28
N GLY A 75 3.51 20.43 -3.01
CA GLY A 75 4.89 20.58 -2.54
C GLY A 75 4.99 20.39 -1.03
N MET A 76 6.22 20.15 -0.53
CA MET A 76 6.50 19.95 0.90
C MET A 76 6.67 21.26 1.68
N ASP A 77 6.72 22.39 0.99
CA ASP A 77 6.83 23.74 1.54
C ASP A 77 5.46 24.34 1.94
N ASN A 78 4.36 23.76 1.48
CA ASN A 78 3.02 24.25 1.78
C ASN A 78 2.51 23.73 3.14
N PHE A 79 2.77 24.49 4.19
CA PHE A 79 2.35 24.18 5.56
C PHE A 79 0.84 23.91 5.68
N VAL A 80 -0.02 24.66 4.98
CA VAL A 80 -1.48 24.47 5.05
C VAL A 80 -1.89 23.11 4.49
N GLN A 81 -1.29 22.69 3.38
CA GLN A 81 -1.53 21.37 2.79
C GLN A 81 -1.02 20.24 3.70
N LEU A 82 0.17 20.41 4.31
CA LEU A 82 0.72 19.44 5.26
C LEU A 82 -0.12 19.33 6.54
N TYR A 83 -0.58 20.45 7.10
CA TYR A 83 -1.47 20.46 8.25
C TYR A 83 -2.81 19.78 7.94
N THR A 84 -3.39 20.07 6.76
CA THR A 84 -4.61 19.41 6.28
C THR A 84 -4.41 17.90 6.10
N LEU A 85 -3.24 17.48 5.62
CA LEU A 85 -2.86 16.07 5.50
C LEU A 85 -2.74 15.41 6.87
N MET A 86 -2.13 16.06 7.85
CA MET A 86 -2.02 15.53 9.22
C MET A 86 -3.41 15.28 9.82
N ASN A 87 -4.30 16.28 9.76
CA ASN A 87 -5.68 16.14 10.25
C ASN A 87 -6.41 15.01 9.50
N TYR A 88 -6.19 14.88 8.19
CA TYR A 88 -6.74 13.78 7.41
C TYR A 88 -6.25 12.42 7.88
N LEU A 89 -4.95 12.27 8.13
CA LEU A 89 -4.35 11.02 8.58
C LEU A 89 -4.87 10.64 9.98
N GLU A 90 -5.03 11.61 10.86
CA GLU A 90 -5.63 11.43 12.19
C GLU A 90 -7.08 10.94 12.10
N GLU A 91 -7.93 11.63 11.31
CA GLU A 91 -9.33 11.23 11.10
C GLU A 91 -9.44 9.83 10.48
N MET A 92 -8.58 9.51 9.50
CA MET A 92 -8.53 8.17 8.92
C MET A 92 -8.11 7.11 9.95
N ASN A 93 -7.22 7.45 10.87
CA ASN A 93 -6.83 6.56 11.96
C ASN A 93 -7.99 6.33 12.94
N ASN A 94 -8.69 7.40 13.34
CA ASN A 94 -9.85 7.32 14.23
C ASN A 94 -10.93 6.40 13.63
N ILE A 95 -11.24 6.55 12.34
CA ILE A 95 -12.19 5.68 11.63
C ILE A 95 -11.75 4.21 11.68
N ARG A 96 -10.46 3.92 11.44
CA ARG A 96 -9.94 2.55 11.48
C ARG A 96 -10.03 1.95 12.88
N THR A 97 -9.68 2.72 13.91
CA THR A 97 -9.76 2.29 15.31
C THR A 97 -11.21 1.96 15.68
N GLU A 98 -12.17 2.79 15.27
CA GLU A 98 -13.59 2.53 15.53
C GLU A 98 -14.06 1.24 14.82
N ILE A 99 -13.69 1.06 13.54
CA ILE A 99 -14.04 -0.17 12.80
C ILE A 99 -13.42 -1.39 13.47
N ASN A 100 -12.13 -1.36 13.80
CA ASN A 100 -11.45 -2.46 14.47
C ASN A 100 -12.12 -2.80 15.80
N SER A 101 -12.46 -1.81 16.61
CA SER A 101 -13.16 -2.00 17.90
C SER A 101 -14.51 -2.70 17.69
N LYS A 102 -15.30 -2.26 16.71
CA LYS A 102 -16.58 -2.91 16.37
C LYS A 102 -16.38 -4.34 15.85
N ILE A 103 -15.37 -4.58 15.01
CA ILE A 103 -15.03 -5.94 14.53
C ILE A 103 -14.64 -6.83 15.72
N LEU A 104 -13.78 -6.37 16.61
CA LEU A 104 -13.35 -7.10 17.80
C LEU A 104 -14.51 -7.48 18.72
N GLN A 105 -15.60 -6.72 18.75
CA GLN A 105 -16.80 -7.08 19.52
C GLN A 105 -17.57 -8.26 18.91
N LEU A 106 -17.46 -8.48 17.59
CA LEU A 106 -18.17 -9.55 16.87
C LEU A 106 -17.42 -10.89 16.85
N LEU A 107 -16.10 -10.86 17.09
CA LEU A 107 -15.26 -12.04 16.98
C LEU A 107 -15.30 -12.90 18.27
N PRO A 108 -15.26 -14.23 18.18
CA PRO A 108 -14.98 -15.09 19.32
C PRO A 108 -13.54 -14.89 19.84
N PRO A 109 -13.24 -15.24 21.11
CA PRO A 109 -11.94 -14.96 21.73
C PRO A 109 -10.72 -15.41 20.92
N SER A 110 -10.76 -16.60 20.34
CA SER A 110 -9.66 -17.14 19.51
C SER A 110 -9.42 -16.31 18.24
N GLN A 111 -10.48 -15.81 17.60
CA GLN A 111 -10.37 -14.96 16.42
C GLN A 111 -9.97 -13.52 16.77
N LYS A 112 -10.36 -13.01 17.94
CA LYS A 112 -9.91 -11.70 18.44
C LYS A 112 -8.39 -11.66 18.55
N GLN A 113 -7.79 -12.64 19.23
CA GLN A 113 -6.33 -12.72 19.39
C GLN A 113 -5.60 -12.77 18.05
N VAL A 114 -6.11 -13.54 17.09
CA VAL A 114 -5.54 -13.61 15.73
C VAL A 114 -5.65 -12.26 15.03
N PHE A 115 -6.80 -11.59 15.13
CA PHE A 115 -7.02 -10.29 14.50
C PHE A 115 -6.12 -9.20 15.11
N GLU A 116 -5.99 -9.15 16.44
CA GLU A 116 -5.10 -8.23 17.15
C GLU A 116 -3.63 -8.44 16.76
N MET A 117 -3.16 -9.69 16.74
CA MET A 117 -1.81 -10.01 16.28
C MET A 117 -1.59 -9.58 14.82
N GLN A 118 -2.60 -9.73 13.96
CA GLN A 118 -2.51 -9.27 12.58
C GLN A 118 -2.50 -7.75 12.46
N LEU A 119 -3.24 -7.03 13.31
CA LEU A 119 -3.18 -5.56 13.39
C LEU A 119 -1.79 -5.07 13.82
N GLU A 120 -1.19 -5.71 14.82
CA GLU A 120 0.16 -5.38 15.29
C GLU A 120 1.20 -5.61 14.19
N LYS A 121 1.17 -6.77 13.52
CA LYS A 121 2.04 -7.06 12.37
C LYS A 121 1.89 -6.04 11.24
N LYS A 122 0.68 -5.53 11.04
CA LYS A 122 0.40 -4.49 10.02
C LYS A 122 1.02 -3.15 10.43
N GLN A 123 0.90 -2.78 11.69
CA GLN A 123 1.50 -1.57 12.22
C GLN A 123 3.03 -1.58 12.09
N ASP A 124 3.67 -2.68 12.50
CA ASP A 124 5.11 -2.88 12.33
C ASP A 124 5.53 -2.76 10.84
N LEU A 125 4.76 -3.34 9.92
CA LEU A 125 5.03 -3.22 8.48
C LEU A 125 4.89 -1.76 7.97
N ILE A 126 3.93 -0.99 8.48
CA ILE A 126 3.75 0.43 8.13
C ILE A 126 4.96 1.23 8.62
N GLU A 127 5.38 1.04 9.86
CA GLU A 127 6.54 1.74 10.45
C GLU A 127 7.83 1.42 9.71
N LYS A 128 8.07 0.14 9.44
CA LYS A 128 9.18 -0.35 8.60
C LYS A 128 9.18 0.28 7.21
N THR A 129 8.02 0.34 6.57
CA THR A 129 7.88 0.96 5.25
C THR A 129 8.13 2.47 5.30
N ALA A 130 7.64 3.16 6.33
CA ALA A 130 7.86 4.59 6.52
C ALA A 130 9.35 4.89 6.73
N ALA A 131 10.02 4.16 7.63
CA ALA A 131 11.46 4.28 7.87
C ALA A 131 12.26 4.03 6.58
N MET A 132 11.90 3.01 5.81
CA MET A 132 12.50 2.72 4.51
C MET A 132 12.35 3.89 3.54
N ILE A 133 11.15 4.48 3.40
CA ILE A 133 10.91 5.63 2.51
C ILE A 133 11.74 6.84 2.95
N LEU A 134 11.83 7.10 4.26
CA LEU A 134 12.62 8.21 4.83
C LEU A 134 14.12 8.05 4.58
N ALA A 135 14.63 6.81 4.50
CA ALA A 135 16.03 6.52 4.25
C ALA A 135 16.48 6.71 2.78
N LEU A 136 15.55 6.98 1.86
CA LEU A 136 15.85 7.07 0.42
C LEU A 136 16.37 8.43 -0.06
N ASP A 137 16.65 9.38 0.83
CA ASP A 137 17.12 10.74 0.49
C ASP A 137 16.31 11.36 -0.66
N LEU A 138 15.02 11.59 -0.39
CA LEU A 138 14.04 11.96 -1.40
C LEU A 138 13.98 13.48 -1.56
N SER A 139 14.01 13.98 -2.79
CA SER A 139 13.69 15.39 -3.05
C SER A 139 12.22 15.70 -2.73
N ASP A 140 11.89 16.95 -2.42
CA ASP A 140 10.52 17.38 -2.09
C ASP A 140 9.49 16.98 -3.14
N LYS A 141 9.85 17.08 -4.43
CA LYS A 141 9.00 16.65 -5.54
C LYS A 141 8.74 15.14 -5.51
N GLN A 142 9.74 14.34 -5.15
CA GLN A 142 9.57 12.89 -4.98
C GLN A 142 8.72 12.58 -3.76
N GLN A 143 8.92 13.27 -2.63
CA GLN A 143 8.11 13.11 -1.42
C GLN A 143 6.64 13.40 -1.69
N ALA A 144 6.32 14.55 -2.29
CA ALA A 144 4.95 14.90 -2.66
C ALA A 144 4.32 13.90 -3.63
N ALA A 145 5.06 13.42 -4.64
CA ALA A 145 4.58 12.41 -5.58
C ALA A 145 4.32 11.04 -4.92
N ILE A 146 5.15 10.65 -3.94
CA ILE A 146 4.97 9.43 -3.14
C ILE A 146 3.72 9.55 -2.26
N ILE A 147 3.58 10.64 -1.50
CA ILE A 147 2.41 10.90 -0.65
C ILE A 147 1.11 10.84 -1.48
N ASN A 148 1.05 11.56 -2.60
CA ASN A 148 -0.11 11.53 -3.49
C ASN A 148 -0.39 10.12 -4.05
N SER A 149 0.63 9.31 -4.29
CA SER A 149 0.47 7.93 -4.76
C SER A 149 -0.07 7.02 -3.65
N LEU A 150 0.37 7.21 -2.41
CA LEU A 150 -0.15 6.51 -1.23
C LEU A 150 -1.62 6.89 -0.96
N LEU A 151 -1.98 8.17 -1.05
CA LEU A 151 -3.36 8.65 -0.90
C LEU A 151 -4.29 8.09 -1.98
N ARG A 152 -3.84 8.08 -3.25
CA ARG A 152 -4.60 7.47 -4.36
C ARG A 152 -4.83 5.97 -4.15
N ASN A 153 -3.83 5.26 -3.65
CA ASN A 153 -3.97 3.84 -3.34
C ASN A 153 -4.90 3.58 -2.16
N GLN A 154 -4.83 4.39 -1.09
CA GLN A 154 -5.77 4.30 0.04
C GLN A 154 -7.22 4.47 -0.44
N LYS A 155 -7.48 5.45 -1.31
CA LYS A 155 -8.79 5.65 -1.95
C LYS A 155 -9.25 4.42 -2.74
N LYS A 156 -8.34 3.81 -3.51
CA LYS A 156 -8.61 2.58 -4.25
C LYS A 156 -8.96 1.42 -3.31
N VAL A 157 -8.19 1.21 -2.25
CA VAL A 157 -8.45 0.17 -1.24
C VAL A 157 -9.84 0.36 -0.63
N TRP A 158 -10.18 1.57 -0.20
CA TRP A 158 -11.51 1.89 0.34
C TRP A 158 -12.63 1.59 -0.65
N SER A 159 -12.46 1.97 -1.91
CA SER A 159 -13.44 1.66 -2.97
C SER A 159 -13.63 0.16 -3.22
N VAL A 160 -12.64 -0.68 -2.87
CA VAL A 160 -12.73 -2.13 -2.99
C VAL A 160 -13.41 -2.72 -1.76
N VAL A 161 -12.95 -2.38 -0.55
CA VAL A 161 -13.48 -2.98 0.69
C VAL A 161 -14.94 -2.61 0.94
N ALA A 162 -15.36 -1.40 0.55
CA ALA A 162 -16.73 -0.92 0.74
C ALA A 162 -17.70 -1.32 -0.39
N LYS A 163 -17.25 -2.02 -1.43
CA LYS A 163 -18.09 -2.34 -2.60
C LYS A 163 -18.95 -3.57 -2.34
N LYS A 164 -20.21 -3.35 -1.94
CA LYS A 164 -21.20 -4.41 -1.66
C LYS A 164 -21.44 -5.37 -2.83
N SER A 165 -21.25 -4.95 -4.08
CA SER A 165 -21.42 -5.82 -5.24
C SER A 165 -20.26 -6.78 -5.50
N LEU A 166 -19.18 -6.72 -4.70
CA LEU A 166 -18.08 -7.67 -4.77
C LEU A 166 -18.18 -8.68 -3.62
N SER A 167 -17.93 -9.94 -3.92
CA SER A 167 -17.74 -10.96 -2.89
C SER A 167 -16.44 -10.70 -2.10
N TRP A 168 -16.32 -11.28 -0.91
CA TRP A 168 -15.10 -11.19 -0.11
C TRP A 168 -13.87 -11.72 -0.86
N GLU A 169 -14.02 -12.83 -1.59
CA GLU A 169 -12.97 -13.42 -2.44
C GLU A 169 -12.54 -12.45 -3.55
N GLU A 170 -13.49 -11.79 -4.21
CA GLU A 170 -13.19 -10.81 -5.24
C GLU A 170 -12.49 -9.56 -4.68
N ARG A 171 -12.91 -9.10 -3.50
CA ARG A 171 -12.25 -8.01 -2.78
C ARG A 171 -10.81 -8.39 -2.45
N ARG A 172 -10.59 -9.56 -1.85
CA ARG A 172 -9.24 -10.11 -1.57
C ARG A 172 -8.37 -10.14 -2.83
N LYS A 173 -8.89 -10.68 -3.93
CA LYS A 173 -8.17 -10.76 -5.22
C LYS A 173 -7.80 -9.37 -5.77
N LYS A 174 -8.67 -8.37 -5.62
CA LYS A 174 -8.40 -6.99 -6.08
C LYS A 174 -7.42 -6.27 -5.16
N LEU A 175 -7.47 -6.51 -3.85
CA LEU A 175 -6.54 -5.93 -2.88
C LEU A 175 -5.13 -6.48 -3.06
N ASN A 176 -4.97 -7.79 -3.30
CA ASN A 176 -3.67 -8.40 -3.60
C ASN A 176 -3.00 -7.85 -4.86
N LYS A 177 -3.77 -7.25 -5.78
CA LYS A 177 -3.23 -6.56 -6.97
C LYS A 177 -2.84 -5.11 -6.71
N THR A 178 -3.13 -4.56 -5.53
CA THR A 178 -2.80 -3.19 -5.17
C THR A 178 -1.43 -3.19 -4.51
N ASN A 179 -0.40 -2.79 -5.26
CA ASN A 179 0.98 -2.72 -4.78
C ASN A 179 1.42 -1.25 -4.67
N PRO A 180 1.34 -0.63 -3.47
CA PRO A 180 1.79 0.75 -3.25
C PRO A 180 3.27 0.96 -3.53
N LEU A 181 4.14 -0.02 -3.23
CA LEU A 181 5.59 0.11 -3.44
C LEU A 181 5.96 0.12 -4.93
N ARG A 182 5.22 -0.61 -5.77
CA ARG A 182 5.36 -0.53 -7.24
C ARG A 182 5.07 0.88 -7.77
N MET A 183 4.18 1.63 -7.12
CA MET A 183 3.86 3.00 -7.54
C MET A 183 4.90 4.02 -7.09
N ILE A 184 5.63 3.74 -6.00
CA ILE A 184 6.75 4.57 -5.53
C ILE A 184 7.97 4.42 -6.45
N HIS A 185 8.24 3.20 -6.92
CA HIS A 185 9.39 2.89 -7.80
C HIS A 185 9.47 3.79 -9.05
N GLY A 186 8.33 4.18 -9.65
CA GLY A 186 8.32 5.06 -10.83
C GLY A 186 8.81 6.49 -10.55
N THR A 187 8.95 6.86 -9.28
CA THR A 187 9.33 8.19 -8.81
C THR A 187 10.79 8.24 -8.32
N LEU A 188 11.41 7.07 -8.10
CA LEU A 188 12.74 6.93 -7.53
C LEU A 188 13.84 6.90 -8.62
N THR A 189 15.04 7.37 -8.28
CA THR A 189 16.23 7.20 -9.12
C THR A 189 16.73 5.75 -9.07
N ARG A 190 17.63 5.39 -9.99
CA ARG A 190 18.22 4.02 -10.01
C ARG A 190 18.94 3.67 -8.71
N ASP A 191 19.65 4.63 -8.11
CA ASP A 191 20.38 4.40 -6.86
C ASP A 191 19.42 4.26 -5.68
N GLN A 192 18.36 5.07 -5.62
CA GLN A 192 17.30 4.94 -4.62
C GLN A 192 16.57 3.58 -4.75
N ILE A 193 16.32 3.12 -5.98
CA ILE A 193 15.75 1.78 -6.24
C ILE A 193 16.70 0.68 -5.76
N LYS A 194 18.01 0.83 -5.97
CA LYS A 194 19.02 -0.13 -5.50
C LYS A 194 19.06 -0.19 -3.97
N ASN A 195 19.02 0.96 -3.30
CA ASN A 195 18.98 1.04 -1.84
C ASN A 195 17.69 0.43 -1.28
N LEU A 196 16.54 0.73 -1.91
CA LEU A 196 15.26 0.11 -1.61
C LEU A 196 15.33 -1.43 -1.72
N ALA A 197 15.93 -1.94 -2.79
CA ALA A 197 16.08 -3.37 -3.03
C ALA A 197 17.03 -4.07 -2.05
N LEU A 198 18.09 -3.40 -1.60
CA LEU A 198 18.99 -3.92 -0.57
C LEU A 198 18.27 -4.04 0.78
N TRP A 199 17.51 -3.01 1.15
CA TRP A 199 16.78 -2.99 2.40
C TRP A 199 15.68 -4.08 2.46
N LEU A 200 14.96 -4.29 1.35
CA LEU A 200 13.96 -5.36 1.24
C LEU A 200 14.54 -6.79 1.31
N LYS A 201 15.86 -6.95 1.21
CA LYS A 201 16.54 -8.24 1.42
C LYS A 201 17.03 -8.42 2.86
N SER A 202 17.09 -7.34 3.64
CA SER A 202 17.55 -7.34 5.03
C SER A 202 16.41 -7.42 6.06
N VAL A 203 15.16 -7.43 5.60
CA VAL A 203 13.93 -7.53 6.40
C VAL A 203 13.16 -8.77 5.95
#